data_AF-A0A962VZU9-F1
#
_entry.id   AF-A0A962VZU9-F1
#
_cell.length_a   1.000
_cell.length_b   1.000
_cell.length_c   1.000
_cell.angle_alpha   90.00
_cell.angle_beta   90.00
_cell.angle_gamma   90.00
#
_symmetry.space_group_name_H-M   'P 1'
#
loop_
_entity.id
_entity.type
_entity.pdbx_description
1 polymer ?
#
loop_
_entity_poly.entity_id
_entity_poly.type
_entity_poly.pdbx_seq_one_letter_code
_entity_poly.pdbx_strand_id
1 'polypeptide(L)' 'FAERKVIGYMQVRIGPNRVGPKGWLQPIADAMKLMFKEIIIPTRADRFLFLLAPVAAF' A
#
# COMPACT_ATOMS: atom_id res chain seq x y z
N PHE A 1 -1.79 5.09 8.80
CA PHE A 1 -1.99 6.57 8.92
C PHE A 1 -1.04 7.19 9.94
N ALA A 2 -0.97 6.67 11.17
CA ALA A 2 -0.08 7.20 12.22
C ALA A 2 1.41 7.12 11.86
N GLU A 3 1.90 5.98 11.37
CA GLU A 3 3.32 5.76 11.04
C GLU A 3 3.89 6.80 10.07
N ARG A 4 3.23 7.04 8.92
CA ARG A 4 3.67 8.03 7.93
C ARG A 4 3.62 9.47 8.44
N LYS A 5 2.74 9.76 9.40
CA LYS A 5 2.60 11.08 9.99
C LYS A 5 3.70 11.32 11.03
N VAL A 6 4.00 10.32 11.87
CA VAL A 6 5.08 10.35 12.86
C VAL A 6 6.44 10.48 12.18
N ILE A 7 6.73 9.66 11.16
CA ILE A 7 7.99 9.74 10.40
C ILE A 7 8.11 11.09 9.67
N GLY A 8 6.99 11.65 9.18
CA GLY A 8 6.95 12.98 8.59
C GLY A 8 7.39 14.06 9.58
N TYR A 9 6.81 14.06 10.79
CA TYR A 9 7.16 15.00 11.84
C TYR A 9 8.62 14.86 12.30
N MET A 10 9.15 13.64 12.39
CA MET A 10 10.56 13.40 12.73
C MET A 10 11.53 13.96 11.68
N GLN A 11 11.10 14.05 10.41
CA GLN A 11 11.91 14.53 9.29
C GLN A 11 11.57 15.98 8.88
N VAL A 12 10.82 16.72 9.71
CA VAL A 12 10.36 18.09 9.42
C VAL A 12 9.64 18.19 8.07
N ARG A 13 8.93 17.13 7.66
CA ARG A 13 8.14 17.10 6.43
C ARG A 13 6.67 16.87 6.73
N ILE A 14 5.81 17.55 5.98
CA ILE A 14 4.36 17.39 6.12
C ILE A 14 4.00 15.97 5.65
N GLY A 15 3.47 15.17 6.58
CA GLY A 15 2.87 13.87 6.28
C GLY A 15 1.67 13.98 5.33
N PRO A 16 1.05 12.87 4.94
CA PRO A 16 0.00 12.86 3.92
C PRO A 16 -1.11 13.89 4.17
N ASN A 17 -1.34 14.80 3.21
CA ASN A 17 -2.28 15.94 3.36
C ASN A 17 -3.17 16.21 2.11
N ARG A 18 -3.09 15.40 1.05
CA ARG A 18 -3.79 15.65 -0.24
C ARG A 18 -5.01 14.75 -0.52
N VAL A 19 -5.15 13.63 0.18
CA VAL A 19 -6.23 12.65 -0.04
C VAL A 19 -7.26 12.72 1.09
N GLY A 20 -7.92 13.87 1.25
CA GLY A 20 -8.95 14.13 2.28
C GLY A 20 -8.46 14.96 3.48
N PRO A 21 -9.36 15.36 4.41
CA PRO A 21 -9.01 16.22 5.54
C PRO A 21 -7.93 15.55 6.41
N LYS A 22 -6.78 16.21 6.55
CA LYS A 22 -5.57 15.68 7.24
C LYS A 22 -5.02 14.36 6.66
N GLY A 23 -5.35 13.99 5.42
CA GLY A 23 -4.86 12.78 4.72
C GLY A 23 -5.39 11.45 5.25
N TRP A 24 -6.55 11.45 5.93
CA TRP A 24 -7.12 10.24 6.53
C TRP A 24 -7.47 9.16 5.51
N LEU A 25 -7.78 9.53 4.26
CA LEU A 25 -8.11 8.56 3.22
C LEU A 25 -6.87 7.94 2.56
N GLN A 26 -5.66 8.29 3.01
CA GLN A 26 -4.41 7.74 2.46
C GLN A 26 -4.36 6.20 2.46
N PRO A 27 -4.79 5.47 3.53
CA PRO A 27 -4.80 4.01 3.49
C PRO A 27 -5.80 3.44 2.47
N ILE A 28 -6.94 4.11 2.27
CA ILE A 28 -7.96 3.70 1.31
C ILE A 28 -7.47 3.94 -0.12
N ALA A 29 -6.86 5.11 -0.38
CA ALA A 29 -6.28 5.43 -1.68
C ALA A 29 -5.16 4.46 -2.08
N ASP A 30 -4.31 4.06 -1.13
CA ASP A 30 -3.26 3.06 -1.38
C ASP A 30 -3.86 1.67 -1.64
N ALA A 31 -4.89 1.26 -0.89
CA ALA A 31 -5.59 -0.01 -1.11
C ALA A 31 -6.26 -0.04 -2.50
N MET A 32 -6.97 1.03 -2.88
CA MET A 32 -7.57 1.17 -4.21
C MET A 32 -6.50 1.10 -5.30
N LYS A 33 -5.40 1.85 -5.14
CA LYS A 33 -4.29 1.81 -6.09
C LYS A 33 -3.74 0.39 -6.31
N LEU A 34 -3.63 -0.40 -5.24
CA LEU A 34 -3.15 -1.78 -5.34
C LEU A 34 -4.18 -2.71 -5.98
N MET A 35 -5.48 -2.53 -5.71
CA MET A 35 -6.54 -3.31 -6.36
C MET A 35 -6.64 -3.06 -7.86
N PHE A 36 -6.37 -1.84 -8.32
CA PHE A 36 -6.35 -1.49 -9.74
C PHE A 36 -5.04 -1.81 -10.44
N LYS A 37 -4.03 -2.31 -9.72
CA LYS A 37 -2.73 -2.64 -10.33
C LYS A 37 -2.83 -3.96 -11.09
N GLU A 38 -2.31 -3.96 -12.32
CA GLU A 38 -2.21 -5.18 -13.12
C GLU A 38 -1.38 -6.23 -12.39
N ILE A 39 -1.92 -7.45 -12.33
CA ILE A 39 -1.25 -8.60 -11.73
C ILE A 39 -0.28 -9.16 -12.76
N ILE A 40 0.97 -8.73 -12.69
CA ILE A 40 2.05 -9.26 -13.55
C ILE A 40 2.53 -10.57 -12.93
N ILE A 41 2.12 -11.69 -13.51
CA ILE A 41 2.60 -13.02 -13.12
C ILE A 41 3.86 -13.34 -13.93
N PRO A 42 5.00 -13.66 -13.29
CA PRO A 42 6.22 -14.03 -14.00
C PRO A 42 6.02 -15.30 -14.82
N THR A 43 6.49 -15.34 -16.07
CA THR A 43 6.35 -16.49 -16.97
C THR A 43 7.05 -17.77 -16.49
N ARG A 44 8.03 -17.65 -15.57
CA ARG A 44 8.75 -18.77 -14.92
C ARG A 44 8.28 -19.08 -13.49
N ALA A 45 7.22 -18.43 -12.99
CA ALA A 45 6.72 -18.69 -11.65
C ALA A 45 5.54 -19.66 -11.66
N ASP A 46 5.47 -20.52 -10.66
CA ASP A 46 4.30 -21.36 -10.39
C ASP A 46 3.11 -20.47 -10.01
N ARG A 47 2.10 -20.43 -10.89
CA ARG A 47 0.93 -19.55 -10.74
C ARG A 47 0.17 -19.83 -9.44
N PHE A 48 0.13 -21.09 -9.03
CA PHE A 48 -0.57 -21.53 -7.82
C PHE A 48 0.14 -21.06 -6.55
N LEU A 49 1.46 -21.26 -6.47
CA LEU A 49 2.28 -20.79 -5.35
C LEU A 49 2.31 -19.26 -5.27
N PHE A 50 2.42 -18.57 -6.41
CA PHE A 50 2.46 -17.10 -6.45
C PHE A 50 1.17 -16.46 -5.92
N LEU A 51 0.01 -17.09 -6.15
CA LEU A 51 -1.29 -16.59 -5.68
C LEU A 51 -1.55 -16.97 -4.20
N LEU A 52 -1.15 -18.17 -3.77
CA LEU A 52 -1.38 -18.64 -2.40
C LEU A 52 -0.36 -18.12 -1.39
N ALA A 53 0.85 -17.78 -1.81
CA ALA A 53 1.90 -17.24 -0.94
C ALA A 53 1.42 -16.07 -0.04
N PRO A 54 0.75 -15.02 -0.56
CA PRO A 54 0.25 -13.94 0.30
C PRO A 54 -0.87 -14.39 1.24
N VAL A 55 -1.68 -15.39 0.90
CA VAL A 55 -2.74 -15.91 1.78
C VAL A 55 -2.16 -16.72 2.94
N ALA A 56 -1.06 -17.44 2.70
CA ALA A 56 -0.38 -18.22 3.73
C ALA A 56 0.55 -17.39 4.65
N ALA A 57 0.98 -16.21 4.19
CA ALA A 57 1.90 -15.34 4.93
C ALA A 57 1.21 -14.27 5.81
N PHE A 58 -0.10 -14.09 5.64
CA PHE A 58 -0.94 -13.24 6.48
C PHE A 58 -1.36 -13.97 7.75
#